data_AF-X1BN84-F1
#
_entry.id   AF-X1BN84-F1
#
_cell.length_a   1.000
_cell.length_b   1.000
_cell.length_c   1.000
_cell.angle_alpha   90.00
_cell.angle_beta   90.00
_cell.angle_gamma   90.00
#
_symmetry.space_group_name_H-M   'P 1'
#
loop_
_entity.id
_entity.type
_entity.pdbx_description
1 polymer ?
#
loop_
_entity_poly.entity_id
_entity_poly.type
_entity_poly.pdbx_seq_one_letter_code
_entity_poly.pdbx_strand_id
1 'polypeptide(L)'
;EIMFDIADIEGDKVLDVNTIPSKFGTQKAAKISILTYFVIVVLDPLPFYVFIDSRFYLDYVFLALICIPIVGYIYLSISLFKNQTKENTLRLRKLIFLIMQIGTIAYLIGALI
;
A
#
# COMPACT_ATOMS: atom_id res chain seq x y z
N GLU A 1 7.54 3.48 1.89
CA GLU A 1 8.46 4.56 1.53
C GLU A 1 7.86 5.94 1.36
N ILE A 2 7.30 6.33 0.22
CA ILE A 2 6.96 7.75 -0.01
C ILE A 2 5.99 8.31 1.05
N MET A 3 5.01 7.51 1.48
CA MET A 3 4.13 7.87 2.60
C MET A 3 4.90 8.02 3.92
N PHE A 4 5.95 7.24 4.15
CA PHE A 4 6.73 7.29 5.38
C PHE A 4 7.50 8.62 5.44
N ASP A 5 8.13 9.03 4.35
CA ASP A 5 8.82 10.33 4.23
C ASP A 5 7.90 11.51 4.56
N ILE A 6 6.58 11.40 4.32
CA ILE A 6 5.62 12.47 4.67
C ILE A 6 5.56 12.67 6.19
N ALA A 7 5.67 11.60 6.98
CA ALA A 7 5.69 11.67 8.43
C ALA A 7 7.04 12.19 8.97
N ASP A 8 8.11 11.96 8.23
CA ASP A 8 9.49 12.30 8.65
C ASP A 8 9.97 13.66 8.10
N ILE A 9 9.13 14.36 7.33
CA ILE A 9 9.45 15.62 6.64
C ILE A 9 10.09 16.70 7.54
N GLU A 10 9.69 16.80 8.81
CA GLU A 10 10.26 17.77 9.76
C GLU A 10 11.71 17.43 10.09
N GLY A 11 12.00 16.16 10.34
CA GLY A 11 13.35 15.67 10.60
C GLY A 11 14.23 15.75 9.36
N ASP A 12 13.68 15.36 8.21
CA ASP A 12 14.37 15.41 6.92
C ASP A 12 14.81 16.84 6.58
N LYS A 13 13.97 17.85 6.84
CA LYS A 13 14.31 19.26 6.58
C LYS A 13 15.43 19.77 7.49
N VAL A 14 15.46 19.35 8.75
CA VAL A 14 16.54 19.73 9.68
C VAL A 14 17.87 19.10 9.27
N LEU A 15 17.81 17.90 8.70
CA LEU A 15 18.97 17.12 8.27
C LEU A 15 19.36 17.35 6.80
N ASP A 16 18.71 18.29 6.11
CA ASP A 16 18.89 18.59 4.67
C ASP A 16 18.76 17.35 3.76
N VAL A 17 17.87 16.42 4.13
CA VAL A 17 17.59 15.20 3.38
C VAL A 17 16.64 15.50 2.23
N ASN A 18 17.07 15.09 1.04
CA ASN A 18 16.36 15.33 -0.21
C ASN A 18 15.26 14.29 -0.48
N THR A 19 14.16 14.34 0.27
CA THR A 19 12.98 13.47 0.03
C THR A 19 11.93 14.13 -0.86
N ILE A 20 11.04 13.33 -1.46
CA ILE A 20 9.91 13.83 -2.27
C ILE A 20 9.05 14.84 -1.51
N PRO A 21 8.59 14.56 -0.27
CA PRO A 21 7.81 15.53 0.49
C PRO A 21 8.61 16.78 0.86
N SER A 22 9.92 16.66 1.13
CA SER A 22 10.80 17.81 1.38
C SER A 22 10.89 18.75 0.16
N LYS A 23 11.05 18.21 -1.05
CA LYS A 23 11.18 18.99 -2.30
C LYS A 23 9.86 19.47 -2.89
N PHE A 24 8.84 18.61 -2.88
CA PHE A 24 7.60 18.80 -3.65
C PHE A 24 6.36 19.00 -2.78
N GLY A 25 6.51 18.90 -1.46
CA GLY A 25 5.42 19.00 -0.49
C GLY A 25 4.68 17.68 -0.27
N THR A 26 4.01 17.60 0.88
CA THR A 26 3.29 16.39 1.34
C THR A 26 2.15 15.99 0.41
N GLN A 27 1.46 16.95 -0.21
CA GLN A 27 0.34 16.66 -1.12
C GLN A 27 0.79 15.93 -2.40
N LYS A 28 1.91 16.35 -3.00
CA LYS A 28 2.46 15.66 -4.19
C LYS A 28 3.00 14.28 -3.81
N ALA A 29 3.70 14.17 -2.68
CA ALA A 29 4.17 12.89 -2.16
C ALA A 29 3.00 11.91 -1.89
N ALA A 30 1.88 12.40 -1.33
CA ALA A 30 0.68 11.61 -1.10
C ALA A 30 0.09 11.08 -2.41
N LYS A 31 -0.04 11.94 -3.44
CA LYS A 31 -0.54 11.52 -4.77
C LYS A 31 0.34 10.44 -5.39
N ILE A 32 1.66 10.56 -5.30
CA ILE A 32 2.59 9.55 -5.83
C ILE A 32 2.45 8.24 -5.03
N SER A 33 2.32 8.31 -3.70
CA SER A 33 2.10 7.13 -2.85
C SER A 33 0.80 6.40 -3.24
N ILE A 34 -0.29 7.15 -3.45
CA ILE A 34 -1.58 6.62 -3.86
C ILE A 34 -1.49 5.95 -5.23
N LEU A 35 -0.74 6.53 -6.18
CA LEU A 35 -0.52 5.91 -7.48
C LEU A 35 0.16 4.54 -7.34
N THR A 36 1.18 4.43 -6.48
CA THR A 36 1.83 3.14 -6.20
C THR A 36 0.85 2.14 -5.58
N TYR A 37 0.00 2.56 -4.63
CA TYR A 37 -1.01 1.68 -4.05
C TYR A 37 -2.08 1.26 -5.06
N PHE A 38 -2.44 2.13 -5.99
CA PHE A 38 -3.36 1.80 -7.08
C PHE A 38 -2.78 0.70 -7.99
N VAL A 39 -1.48 0.77 -8.31
CA VAL A 39 -0.81 -0.31 -9.06
C VAL A 39 -0.92 -1.64 -8.30
N ILE A 40 -0.71 -1.65 -6.99
CA ILE A 40 -0.86 -2.87 -6.17
C ILE A 40 -2.30 -3.39 -6.23
N VAL A 41 -3.31 -2.52 -6.06
CA VAL A 41 -4.72 -2.90 -6.13
C VAL A 41 -5.11 -3.55 -7.46
N VAL A 42 -4.47 -3.15 -8.56
CA VAL A 42 -4.72 -3.74 -9.89
C VAL A 42 -3.92 -5.03 -10.10
N LEU A 43 -2.69 -5.12 -9.58
CA LEU A 43 -1.83 -6.28 -9.75
C LEU A 43 -2.20 -7.45 -8.83
N ASP A 44 -2.65 -7.18 -7.61
CA ASP A 44 -2.99 -8.21 -6.61
C ASP A 44 -4.04 -9.25 -7.09
N PRO A 45 -5.15 -8.87 -7.75
CA PRO A 45 -6.12 -9.84 -8.25
C PRO A 45 -5.71 -10.46 -9.60
N LEU A 46 -4.62 -10.01 -10.23
CA LEU A 46 -4.22 -10.46 -11.57
C LEU A 46 -3.97 -11.99 -11.65
N PRO A 47 -3.34 -12.66 -10.66
CA PRO A 47 -3.16 -14.11 -10.67
C PRO A 47 -4.46 -14.93 -10.69
N PHE A 48 -5.59 -14.35 -10.29
CA PHE A 48 -6.89 -15.00 -10.41
C PHE A 48 -7.39 -15.04 -11.86
N TYR A 49 -7.13 -13.97 -12.63
CA TYR A 49 -7.62 -13.81 -14.01
C TYR A 49 -6.66 -14.34 -15.07
N VAL A 50 -5.35 -14.32 -14.79
CA VAL A 50 -4.31 -14.73 -15.73
C VAL A 50 -3.75 -16.08 -15.29
N PHE A 51 -3.66 -17.02 -16.23
CA PHE A 51 -3.10 -18.34 -15.98
C PHE A 51 -1.57 -18.24 -15.80
N ILE A 52 -1.14 -17.92 -14.57
CA ILE A 52 0.27 -17.91 -14.15
C ILE A 52 0.60 -19.22 -13.46
N ASP A 53 -0.27 -19.65 -12.54
CA ASP A 53 -0.22 -20.93 -11.85
C ASP A 53 -1.65 -21.46 -11.67
N SER A 54 -1.84 -22.77 -11.81
CA SER A 54 -3.10 -23.46 -11.57
C SER A 54 -3.70 -23.22 -10.18
N ARG A 55 -2.87 -22.95 -9.15
CA ARG A 55 -3.33 -22.77 -7.77
C ARG A 55 -3.98 -21.40 -7.52
N PHE A 56 -3.61 -20.40 -8.31
CA PHE A 56 -4.18 -19.05 -8.21
C PHE A 56 -5.30 -18.81 -9.22
N TYR A 57 -5.22 -19.47 -10.39
CA TYR A 57 -6.15 -19.25 -11.48
C TYR A 57 -7.56 -19.72 -11.16
N LEU A 58 -8.52 -18.80 -11.22
CA LEU A 58 -9.93 -19.03 -10.87
C LEU A 58 -10.15 -19.60 -9.45
N ASP A 59 -9.17 -19.47 -8.55
CA ASP A 59 -9.30 -19.90 -7.17
C ASP A 59 -10.01 -18.83 -6.32
N TYR A 60 -11.24 -19.14 -5.93
CA TYR A 60 -12.09 -18.19 -5.18
C TYR A 60 -11.62 -18.00 -3.73
N VAL A 61 -10.86 -18.94 -3.17
CA VAL A 61 -10.31 -18.81 -1.80
C VAL A 61 -9.20 -17.77 -1.80
N PHE A 62 -8.26 -17.88 -2.74
CA PHE A 62 -7.23 -16.90 -3.00
C PHE A 62 -7.84 -15.52 -3.28
N LEU A 63 -8.85 -15.44 -4.16
CA LEU A 63 -9.53 -14.17 -4.46
C LEU A 63 -10.14 -13.53 -3.20
N ALA A 64 -10.82 -14.33 -2.36
CA ALA A 64 -11.41 -13.83 -1.12
C ALA A 64 -10.34 -13.31 -0.14
N LEU A 65 -9.21 -14.03 -0.01
CA LEU A 65 -8.11 -13.64 0.86
C LEU A 65 -7.41 -12.36 0.36
N ILE A 66 -7.17 -12.23 -0.94
CA ILE A 66 -6.50 -11.05 -1.52
C ILE A 66 -7.40 -9.81 -1.57
N CYS A 67 -8.72 -9.98 -1.51
CA CYS A 67 -9.64 -8.83 -1.40
C CYS A 67 -9.44 -8.04 -0.09
N ILE A 68 -9.01 -8.70 1.00
CA ILE A 68 -8.76 -8.06 2.29
C ILE A 68 -7.69 -6.97 2.19
N PRO A 69 -6.45 -7.24 1.71
CA PRO A 69 -5.44 -6.21 1.55
C PRO A 69 -5.82 -5.18 0.50
N ILE A 70 -6.53 -5.54 -0.59
CA ILE A 70 -7.01 -4.59 -1.59
C ILE A 70 -7.90 -3.50 -0.95
N VAL A 71 -8.89 -3.90 -0.15
CA VAL A 71 -9.75 -2.95 0.58
C VAL A 71 -8.90 -2.09 1.53
N GLY A 72 -7.90 -2.69 2.17
CA GLY A 72 -6.91 -1.99 3.00
C GLY A 72 -6.16 -0.89 2.24
N TYR A 73 -5.64 -1.19 1.05
CA TYR A 73 -4.92 -0.21 0.21
C TYR A 73 -5.83 0.91 -0.30
N ILE A 74 -7.10 0.62 -0.60
CA ILE A 74 -8.09 1.63 -0.95
C ILE A 74 -8.34 2.55 0.25
N TYR A 75 -8.54 2.00 1.44
CA TYR A 75 -8.71 2.79 2.67
C TYR A 75 -7.49 3.67 2.95
N LEU A 76 -6.28 3.10 2.86
CA LEU A 76 -5.02 3.85 3.01
C LEU A 76 -4.96 5.02 2.02
N SER A 77 -5.33 4.78 0.76
CA SER A 77 -5.31 5.80 -0.28
C SER A 77 -6.29 6.94 0.00
N ILE A 78 -7.53 6.61 0.40
CA ILE A 78 -8.54 7.62 0.74
C ILE A 78 -8.13 8.43 1.96
N SER A 79 -7.63 7.76 3.02
CA SER A 79 -7.20 8.44 4.24
C SER A 79 -6.00 9.37 3.97
N LEU A 80 -5.00 8.85 3.23
CA LEU A 80 -3.81 9.62 2.86
C LEU A 80 -4.16 10.78 1.93
N PHE A 81 -5.17 10.66 1.06
CA PHE A 81 -5.61 11.76 0.19
C PHE A 81 -6.34 12.87 0.96
N LYS A 82 -7.13 12.50 1.98
CA LYS A 82 -7.91 13.47 2.77
C LYS A 82 -7.07 14.20 3.81
N ASN A 83 -6.09 13.52 4.41
CA ASN A 83 -5.34 14.07 5.53
C ASN A 83 -3.87 13.65 5.49
N GLN A 84 -2.97 14.59 5.19
CA GLN A 84 -1.52 14.38 5.17
C GLN A 84 -0.82 14.87 6.46
N THR A 85 -1.52 14.95 7.59
CA THR A 85 -0.86 15.27 8.86
C THR A 85 0.09 14.15 9.28
N LYS A 86 1.13 14.50 10.04
CA LYS A 86 2.10 13.56 10.60
C LYS A 86 1.42 12.47 11.42
N GLU A 87 0.43 12.84 12.24
CA GLU A 87 -0.34 11.91 13.07
C GLU A 87 -1.09 10.86 12.21
N ASN A 88 -1.83 11.30 11.19
CA ASN A 88 -2.54 10.38 10.31
C ASN A 88 -1.54 9.47 9.58
N THR A 89 -0.46 10.04 9.07
CA THR A 89 0.56 9.31 8.32
C THR A 89 1.25 8.23 9.18
N LEU A 90 1.54 8.51 10.45
CA LEU A 90 2.08 7.51 11.39
C LEU A 90 1.07 6.40 11.71
N ARG A 91 -0.22 6.73 11.81
CA ARG A 91 -1.28 5.71 11.95
C ARG A 91 -1.35 4.83 10.70
N LEU A 92 -1.35 5.43 9.50
CA LEU A 92 -1.38 4.69 8.23
C LEU A 92 -0.12 3.84 8.03
N ARG A 93 1.05 4.31 8.50
CA ARG A 93 2.31 3.55 8.51
C ARG A 93 2.17 2.23 9.27
N LYS A 94 1.51 2.22 10.43
CA LYS A 94 1.27 0.97 11.18
C LYS A 94 0.30 0.04 10.44
N LEU A 95 -0.76 0.63 9.87
CA LEU A 95 -1.79 -0.13 9.17
C LEU A 95 -1.26 -0.80 7.89
N ILE A 96 -0.41 -0.12 7.12
CA ILE A 96 0.14 -0.70 5.88
C ILE A 96 1.01 -1.92 6.16
N PHE A 97 1.77 -1.95 7.28
CA PHE A 97 2.52 -3.15 7.66
C PHE A 97 1.58 -4.33 7.90
N LEU A 98 0.45 -4.13 8.59
CA LEU A 98 -0.54 -5.19 8.80
C LEU A 98 -1.15 -5.67 7.47
N ILE A 99 -1.52 -4.74 6.59
CA ILE A 99 -2.08 -5.04 5.27
C ILE A 99 -1.09 -5.88 4.44
N MET A 100 0.19 -5.51 4.42
CA MET A 100 1.24 -6.25 3.72
C MET A 100 1.41 -7.67 4.25
N GLN A 101 1.35 -7.86 5.58
CA GLN A 101 1.42 -9.21 6.15
C GLN A 101 0.22 -10.07 5.77
N ILE A 102 -0.99 -9.49 5.79
CA ILE A 102 -2.21 -10.22 5.37
C ILE A 102 -2.11 -10.62 3.90
N GLY A 103 -1.67 -9.72 3.01
CA GLY A 103 -1.47 -10.05 1.60
C GLY A 103 -0.43 -11.15 1.39
N THR A 104 0.68 -11.12 2.14
CA THR A 104 1.70 -12.18 2.10
C THR A 104 1.13 -13.53 2.53
N ILE A 105 0.32 -13.56 3.59
CA ILE A 105 -0.37 -14.77 4.06
C ILE A 105 -1.37 -15.27 3.02
N ALA A 106 -2.10 -14.37 2.35
CA ALA A 106 -3.04 -14.74 1.28
C ALA A 106 -2.33 -15.46 0.13
N TYR A 107 -1.19 -14.93 -0.33
CA TYR A 107 -0.36 -15.57 -1.35
C TYR A 107 0.22 -16.90 -0.87
N LEU A 108 0.67 -16.99 0.38
CA LEU A 108 1.21 -18.22 0.94
C LEU A 108 0.15 -19.32 1.03
N ILE A 109 -1.07 -19.00 1.47
CA ILE A 109 -2.18 -19.96 1.52
C ILE A 109 -2.55 -20.39 0.10
N GLY A 110 -2.73 -19.45 -0.83
CA GLY A 110 -3.04 -19.77 -2.22
C GLY A 110 -1.94 -20.58 -2.92
N ALA A 111 -0.67 -20.45 -2.49
CA ALA A 111 0.42 -21.25 -3.04
C ALA A 111 0.45 -22.69 -2.48
N LEU A 112 -0.13 -22.93 -1.30
CA LEU A 112 -0.03 -24.21 -0.59
C LEU A 112 -1.23 -25.13 -0.81
N ILE A 113 -2.40 -24.56 -1.11
CA ILE A 113 -3.64 -25.28 -1.43
C ILE A 113 -3.66 -25.57 -2.94
#